data_AF-A0A9E5IM58-F1
#
_entry.id   AF-A0A9E5IM58-F1
#
_cell.length_a   1.000
_cell.length_b   1.000
_cell.length_c   1.000
_cell.angle_alpha   90.00
_cell.angle_beta   90.00
_cell.angle_gamma   90.00
#
_symmetry.space_group_name_H-M   'P 1'
#
loop_
_entity.id
_entity.type
_entity.pdbx_description
1 polymer ?
#
loop_
_entity_poly.entity_id
_entity_poly.type
_entity_poly.pdbx_seq_one_letter_code
_entity_poly.pdbx_strand_id
1 'polypeptide(L)'
;MTELDARQTPEGGTPIAGDHPTYLADPVLDATVRMVVELAAQVWVERERRITLEQLLEARGIVARRDIEEFRPSEAQTAALKAERSRFLEDVFKELRRIPLRR
;
A
#
# COMPACT_ATOMS: atom_id res chain seq x y z
N MET A 1 -25.60 15.47 -11.03
CA MET A 1 -25.16 14.10 -10.67
C MET A 1 -24.22 13.68 -11.78
N THR A 2 -23.01 14.23 -11.74
CA THR A 2 -22.04 14.17 -12.84
C THR A 2 -21.36 12.80 -12.82
N GLU A 3 -21.34 12.14 -13.97
CA GLU A 3 -20.67 10.86 -14.19
C GLU A 3 -19.27 10.88 -13.55
N LEU A 4 -19.02 9.92 -12.66
CA LEU A 4 -17.67 9.62 -12.21
C LEU A 4 -16.90 9.19 -13.46
N ASP A 5 -16.07 10.10 -13.97
CA ASP A 5 -15.18 9.89 -15.10
C ASP A 5 -14.33 8.65 -14.79
N ALA A 6 -14.64 7.54 -15.46
CA ALA A 6 -14.02 6.22 -15.26
C ALA A 6 -12.52 6.18 -15.62
N ARG A 7 -11.92 7.34 -15.91
CA ARG A 7 -10.52 7.55 -16.29
C ARG A 7 -9.65 8.12 -15.17
N GLN A 8 -10.23 8.40 -14.00
CA GLN A 8 -9.49 8.88 -12.85
C GLN A 8 -9.05 7.67 -12.00
N THR A 9 -7.78 7.66 -11.58
CA THR A 9 -7.38 6.77 -10.50
C THR A 9 -8.25 7.06 -9.27
N PRO A 10 -8.40 6.14 -8.31
CA PRO A 10 -9.16 6.40 -7.06
C PRO A 10 -8.73 7.67 -6.31
N GLU A 11 -7.59 8.23 -6.68
CA GLU A 11 -6.91 9.39 -6.09
C GLU A 11 -7.09 10.68 -6.91
N GLY A 12 -7.81 10.65 -8.03
CA GLY A 12 -8.11 11.83 -8.85
C GLY A 12 -6.94 12.31 -9.74
N GLY A 13 -5.89 11.50 -9.92
CA GLY A 13 -4.74 11.82 -10.77
C GLY A 13 -4.85 11.26 -12.19
N THR A 14 -4.11 11.85 -13.14
CA THR A 14 -3.90 11.24 -14.46
C THR A 14 -3.04 9.97 -14.30
N PRO A 15 -3.48 8.81 -14.79
CA PRO A 15 -2.66 7.60 -14.77
C PRO A 15 -1.30 7.87 -15.43
N ILE A 16 -0.21 7.52 -14.74
CA ILE A 16 1.17 7.73 -15.25
C ILE A 16 1.40 6.97 -16.58
N ALA A 17 0.56 5.98 -16.87
CA ALA A 17 0.46 5.35 -18.17
C ALA A 17 -1.00 4.92 -18.43
N GLY A 18 -1.41 4.81 -19.70
CA GLY A 18 -2.81 4.44 -20.08
C GLY A 18 -3.24 3.08 -19.51
N ASP A 19 -4.53 2.72 -19.60
CA ASP A 19 -5.17 1.62 -18.84
C ASP A 19 -4.39 0.29 -18.77
N HIS A 20 -3.56 -0.03 -19.76
CA HIS A 20 -2.69 -1.20 -19.77
C HIS A 20 -1.32 -0.87 -20.39
N PRO A 21 -0.38 -0.31 -19.62
CA PRO A 21 0.94 -0.01 -20.14
C PRO A 21 1.75 -1.29 -20.37
N THR A 22 2.45 -1.33 -21.50
CA THR A 22 3.49 -2.32 -21.79
C THR A 22 4.84 -1.71 -21.46
N TYR A 23 5.54 -2.30 -20.50
CA TYR A 23 6.87 -1.91 -20.05
C TYR A 23 7.94 -2.81 -20.64
N LEU A 24 7.66 -4.11 -20.79
CA LEU A 24 8.61 -5.12 -21.25
C LEU A 24 8.02 -6.01 -22.35
N ALA A 25 8.89 -6.61 -23.16
CA ALA A 25 8.48 -7.49 -24.26
C ALA A 25 8.05 -8.90 -23.80
N ASP A 26 8.66 -9.42 -22.74
CA ASP A 26 8.26 -10.69 -22.15
C ASP A 26 6.96 -10.48 -21.33
N PRO A 27 5.87 -11.21 -21.62
CA PRO A 27 4.57 -10.95 -21.01
C PRO A 27 4.53 -11.25 -19.50
N VAL A 28 5.36 -12.17 -19.01
CA VAL A 28 5.44 -12.50 -17.57
C VAL A 28 6.20 -11.41 -16.83
N LEU A 29 7.33 -10.95 -17.36
CA LEU A 29 8.08 -9.84 -16.80
C LEU A 29 7.29 -8.53 -16.85
N ASP A 30 6.58 -8.29 -17.95
CA ASP A 30 5.72 -7.12 -18.15
C ASP A 30 4.55 -7.08 -17.15
N ALA A 31 3.90 -8.22 -16.91
CA ALA A 31 2.90 -8.35 -15.86
C ALA A 31 3.48 -8.14 -14.45
N THR A 32 4.72 -8.59 -14.22
CA THR A 32 5.43 -8.37 -12.94
C THR A 32 5.70 -6.89 -12.72
N VAL A 33 6.15 -6.16 -13.75
CA VAL A 33 6.38 -4.70 -13.65
C VAL A 33 5.07 -3.96 -13.39
N ARG A 34 3.98 -4.29 -14.11
CA ARG A 34 2.66 -3.72 -13.83
C ARG A 34 2.24 -3.92 -12.37
N MET A 35 2.38 -5.15 -11.86
CA MET A 35 2.05 -5.46 -10.46
C MET A 35 2.88 -4.65 -9.47
N VAL A 36 4.19 -4.47 -9.72
CA VAL A 36 5.07 -3.68 -8.85
C VAL A 36 4.72 -2.19 -8.88
N VAL A 37 4.41 -1.63 -10.06
CA VAL A 37 3.99 -0.24 -10.21
C VAL A 37 2.67 0.02 -9.49
N GLU A 38 1.70 -0.88 -9.64
CA GLU A 38 0.41 -0.81 -8.95
C GLU A 38 0.59 -0.90 -7.42
N LEU A 39 1.43 -1.82 -6.94
CA LEU A 39 1.75 -1.92 -5.51
C LEU A 39 2.45 -0.66 -4.99
N ALA A 40 3.35 -0.07 -5.78
CA ALA A 40 4.03 1.17 -5.41
C ALA A 40 3.05 2.35 -5.30
N ALA A 41 2.07 2.44 -6.21
CA ALA A 41 0.99 3.41 -6.12
C ALA A 41 0.19 3.22 -4.82
N GLN A 42 -0.26 1.99 -4.53
CA GLN A 42 -0.99 1.69 -3.28
C GLN A 42 -0.18 2.03 -2.01
N VAL A 43 1.13 1.77 -2.01
CA VAL A 43 2.03 2.16 -0.92
C VAL A 43 2.13 3.69 -0.78
N TRP A 44 2.11 4.41 -1.90
CA TRP A 44 2.11 5.88 -1.89
C TRP A 44 0.82 6.44 -1.27
N VAL A 45 -0.35 5.92 -1.64
CA VAL A 45 -1.65 6.34 -1.06
C VAL A 45 -1.64 6.21 0.46
N GLU A 46 -1.19 5.05 0.96
CA GLU A 46 -1.12 4.79 2.39
C GLU A 46 -0.08 5.69 3.08
N ARG A 47 1.01 6.03 2.40
CA ARG A 47 2.01 6.99 2.91
C ARG A 47 1.43 8.40 2.97
N GLU A 48 0.74 8.86 1.94
CA GLU A 48 0.10 10.18 1.91
C GLU A 48 -0.95 10.31 3.01
N ARG A 49 -1.77 9.27 3.20
CA ARG A 49 -2.74 9.20 4.29
C ARG A 49 -2.07 9.28 5.67
N ARG A 50 -0.95 8.59 5.87
CA ARG A 50 -0.17 8.67 7.13
C ARG A 50 0.38 10.08 7.36
N ILE A 51 1.00 10.70 6.35
CA ILE A 51 1.51 12.07 6.43
C ILE A 51 0.38 13.04 6.83
N THR A 52 -0.78 12.89 6.19
CA THR A 52 -1.96 13.72 6.48
C THR A 52 -2.43 13.53 7.93
N LEU A 53 -2.49 12.28 8.42
CA LEU A 53 -2.85 11.99 9.81
C LEU A 53 -1.86 12.62 10.80
N GLU A 54 -0.55 12.48 10.55
CA GLU A 54 0.49 13.07 11.40
C GLU A 54 0.35 14.60 11.47
N GLN A 55 0.18 15.26 10.32
CA GLN A 55 -0.03 16.71 10.24
C GLN A 55 -1.29 17.16 10.98
N LEU A 56 -2.40 16.43 10.84
CA LEU A 56 -3.65 16.75 11.52
C LEU A 56 -3.55 16.56 13.05
N LEU A 57 -2.84 15.53 13.50
CA LEU A 57 -2.62 15.28 14.93
C LEU A 57 -1.72 16.34 15.55
N GLU A 58 -0.65 16.73 14.85
CA GLU A 58 0.27 17.78 15.29
C GLU A 58 -0.41 19.15 15.32
N ALA A 59 -1.17 19.50 14.26
CA ALA A 59 -1.92 20.76 14.20
C ALA A 59 -2.98 20.88 15.31
N ARG A 60 -3.49 19.75 15.81
CA ARG A 60 -4.43 19.70 16.94
C ARG A 60 -3.73 19.58 18.31
N GLY A 61 -2.40 19.52 18.34
CA GLY A 61 -1.62 19.39 19.57
C GLY A 61 -1.80 18.04 20.28
N ILE A 62 -2.20 16.99 19.57
CA ILE A 62 -2.48 15.66 20.14
C ILE A 62 -1.20 14.82 20.24
N VAL A 63 -0.40 14.81 19.17
CA VAL A 63 0.87 14.07 19.09
C VAL A 63 1.90 14.98 18.43
N ALA A 64 3.05 15.19 19.06
CA ALA A 64 4.15 15.90 18.41
C ALA A 64 4.91 14.95 17.47
N ARG A 65 5.42 15.47 16.35
CA ARG A 65 6.15 14.64 15.38
C ARG A 65 7.34 13.91 16.01
N ARG A 66 8.04 14.53 16.96
CA ARG A 66 9.15 13.89 17.70
C ARG A 66 8.70 12.63 18.46
N ASP A 67 7.49 12.65 19.00
CA ASP A 67 7.00 11.57 19.86
C ASP A 67 6.76 10.30 19.04
N ILE A 68 6.48 10.46 17.73
CA ILE A 68 6.37 9.36 16.76
C ILE A 68 7.75 8.75 16.47
N GLU A 69 8.76 9.58 16.20
CA GLU A 69 10.13 9.12 15.88
C GLU A 69 10.84 8.47 17.08
N GLU A 70 10.59 9.02 18.27
CA GLU A 70 11.13 8.53 19.52
C GLU A 70 10.30 7.37 20.10
N PHE A 71 9.14 7.08 19.53
CA PHE A 71 8.26 6.02 20.03
C PHE A 71 9.01 4.69 20.10
N ARG A 72 8.97 4.07 21.29
CA ARG A 72 9.46 2.71 21.51
C ARG A 72 8.29 1.88 22.01
N PRO A 73 7.79 0.92 21.20
CA PRO A 73 6.69 0.07 21.64
C PRO A 73 7.13 -0.75 22.86
N SER A 74 6.21 -0.92 23.80
CA SER A 74 6.38 -1.87 24.91
C SER A 74 6.48 -3.31 24.39
N GLU A 75 6.89 -4.24 25.25
CA GLU A 75 6.91 -5.67 24.91
C GLU A 75 5.54 -6.16 24.41
N ALA A 76 4.47 -5.73 25.09
CA ALA A 76 3.09 -6.08 24.71
C ALA A 76 2.70 -5.51 23.34
N GLN A 77 3.05 -4.24 23.07
CA GLN A 77 2.78 -3.61 21.77
C GLN A 77 3.60 -4.26 20.65
N THR A 78 4.86 -4.62 20.92
CA THR A 78 5.72 -5.33 19.97
C THR A 78 5.15 -6.70 19.63
N ALA A 79 4.65 -7.45 20.62
CA ALA A 79 4.00 -8.73 20.41
C ALA A 79 2.73 -8.60 19.56
N ALA A 80 1.91 -7.56 19.80
CA ALA A 80 0.73 -7.27 19.00
C ALA A 80 1.09 -6.93 17.54
N LEU A 81 2.09 -6.07 17.32
CA LEU A 81 2.60 -5.74 15.97
C LEU A 81 3.10 -6.98 15.22
N LYS A 82 3.79 -7.90 15.92
CA LYS A 82 4.26 -9.16 15.34
C LYS A 82 3.09 -10.06 14.93
N ALA A 83 2.08 -10.18 15.77
CA ALA A 83 0.89 -10.97 15.46
C ALA A 83 0.14 -10.42 14.23
N GLU A 84 0.01 -9.10 14.15
CA GLU A 84 -0.65 -8.45 13.02
C GLU A 84 0.15 -8.61 11.72
N ARG A 85 1.48 -8.47 11.79
CA ARG A 85 2.35 -8.77 10.66
C ARG A 85 2.20 -10.21 10.19
N SER A 86 2.16 -11.18 11.10
CA SER A 86 1.97 -12.59 10.72
C SER A 86 0.65 -12.83 10.00
N ARG A 87 -0.45 -12.25 10.48
CA ARG A 87 -1.77 -12.32 9.82
C ARG A 87 -1.74 -11.71 8.43
N PHE A 88 -1.17 -10.51 8.31
CA PHE A 88 -1.02 -9.84 7.03
C PHE A 88 -0.25 -10.71 6.03
N LEU A 89 0.88 -11.31 6.46
CA LEU A 89 1.64 -12.22 5.59
C LEU A 89 0.85 -13.47 5.24
N GLU A 90 0.13 -14.08 6.19
CA GLU A 90 -0.73 -15.23 5.90
C GLU A 90 -1.80 -14.88 4.86
N ASP A 91 -2.40 -13.70 4.96
CA ASP A 91 -3.39 -13.20 4.01
C ASP A 91 -2.80 -12.92 2.63
N VAL A 92 -1.60 -12.38 2.55
CA VAL A 92 -0.89 -12.15 1.28
C VAL A 92 -0.51 -13.47 0.62
N PHE A 93 0.03 -14.42 1.39
CA PHE A 93 0.55 -15.69 0.87
C PHE A 93 -0.50 -16.79 0.70
N LYS A 94 -1.72 -16.63 1.23
CA LYS A 94 -2.78 -17.66 1.07
C LYS A 94 -3.15 -17.91 -0.39
N GLU A 95 -3.10 -16.89 -1.25
CA GLU A 95 -3.40 -17.06 -2.68
C GLU A 95 -2.30 -17.83 -3.42
N LEU A 96 -1.03 -17.62 -3.06
CA LEU A 96 0.09 -18.40 -3.60
C LEU A 96 -0.01 -19.89 -3.21
N ARG A 97 -0.54 -20.20 -2.03
CA ARG A 97 -0.80 -21.59 -1.57
C ARG A 97 -1.96 -22.27 -2.29
N ARG A 98 -2.79 -21.55 -3.05
CA ARG A 98 -3.90 -22.11 -3.84
C ARG A 98 -3.49 -22.56 -5.24
N ILE A 99 -2.29 -22.21 -5.70
CA ILE A 99 -1.80 -22.63 -7.01
C ILE A 99 -1.32 -24.08 -6.91
N PRO A 100 -1.93 -25.04 -7.63
CA PRO A 100 -1.42 -26.40 -7.67
C PRO A 100 -0.05 -26.40 -8.36
N LEU A 101 0.98 -26.87 -7.66
CA LEU A 101 2.28 -27.13 -8.28
C LEU A 101 2.09 -28.24 -9.32
N ARG A 102 2.07 -27.88 -10.61
CA ARG A 102 2.24 -28.88 -11.67
C ARG A 102 3.66 -29.45 -11.55
N ARG A 103 3.75 -30.73 -11.18
CA ARG A 103 4.96 -31.55 -11.37
C ARG A 103 5.18 -31.82 -12.85
#